data_AF-A0A2K8T7S8-F1
#
_entry.id   AF-A0A2K8T7S8-F1
#
_cell.length_a   1.000
_cell.length_b   1.000
_cell.length_c   1.000
_cell.angle_alpha   90.00
_cell.angle_beta   90.00
_cell.angle_gamma   90.00
#
_symmetry.space_group_name_H-M   'P 1'
#
loop_
_entity.id
_entity.type
_entity.pdbx_description
1 polymer ?
#
loop_
_entity_poly.entity_id
_entity_poly.type
_entity_poly.pdbx_seq_one_letter_code
_entity_poly.pdbx_strand_id
1 'polypeptide(L)' 'MGYNGVLNGAGTGNVLNKDPLFVNAANHDFRLLPGSPAIDAGSNVFNSITQNTPLDGDGDGSVLIDAGAYEAQGKRI' A
#
# COMPACT_ATOMS: atom_id res chain seq x y z
N MET A 1 20.99 12.93 -14.90
CA MET A 1 20.43 11.58 -14.72
C MET A 1 18.91 11.71 -14.67
N GLY A 2 18.25 11.71 -15.85
CA GLY A 2 16.80 11.81 -15.93
C GLY A 2 16.18 10.43 -15.81
N TYR A 3 15.16 10.27 -14.99
CA TYR A 3 14.38 9.04 -14.94
C TYR A 3 13.65 8.90 -16.30
N ASN A 4 14.17 8.08 -17.21
CA ASN A 4 13.52 7.68 -18.47
C ASN A 4 12.42 6.63 -18.22
N GLY A 5 11.69 6.78 -17.11
CA GLY A 5 10.54 5.94 -16.79
C GLY A 5 9.38 6.34 -17.68
N VAL A 6 9.41 5.92 -18.94
CA VAL A 6 8.17 5.75 -19.70
C VAL A 6 7.33 4.81 -18.87
N LEU A 7 6.37 5.35 -18.12
CA LEU A 7 5.32 4.57 -17.51
C LEU A 7 4.53 4.00 -18.68
N ASN A 8 4.89 2.80 -19.13
CA ASN A 8 4.11 2.04 -20.09
C ASN A 8 2.87 1.50 -19.36
N GLY A 9 2.04 2.41 -18.86
CA GLY A 9 0.76 2.15 -18.25
C GLY A 9 -0.26 1.86 -19.34
N ALA A 10 -0.09 0.74 -20.04
CA ALA A 10 -1.13 0.19 -20.92
C ALA A 10 -2.23 -0.54 -20.11
N GLY A 11 -2.13 -0.58 -18.78
CA GLY A 11 -3.14 -1.16 -17.90
C GLY A 11 -4.10 -0.09 -17.40
N THR A 12 -5.41 -0.34 -17.53
CA THR A 12 -6.46 0.34 -16.76
C THR A 12 -6.44 -0.04 -15.27
N GLY A 13 -5.37 -0.68 -14.79
CA GLY A 13 -5.20 -1.13 -13.42
C GLY A 13 -4.53 -0.07 -12.54
N ASN A 14 -4.73 -0.19 -11.23
CA ASN A 14 -3.98 0.60 -10.24
C ASN A 14 -2.48 0.25 -10.25
N VAL A 15 -1.66 0.93 -9.45
CA VAL A 15 -0.20 0.67 -9.31
C VAL A 15 0.13 -0.81 -9.07
N LEU A 16 -0.81 -1.59 -8.54
CA LEU A 16 -0.66 -3.01 -8.20
C LEU A 16 -1.24 -3.97 -9.25
N ASN A 17 -2.00 -3.47 -10.23
CA ASN A 17 -2.85 -4.25 -11.15
C ASN A 17 -3.69 -5.33 -10.45
N LYS A 18 -4.10 -5.10 -9.20
CA LYS A 18 -4.86 -6.04 -8.35
C LYS A 18 -5.90 -5.28 -7.51
N ASP A 19 -7.00 -5.94 -7.12
CA ASP A 19 -7.99 -5.36 -6.21
C ASP A 19 -7.35 -5.04 -4.84
N PRO A 20 -7.35 -3.78 -4.37
CA PRO A 20 -6.80 -3.41 -3.06
C PRO A 20 -7.55 -3.97 -1.85
N LEU A 21 -8.73 -4.58 -2.02
CA LEU A 21 -9.53 -5.13 -0.92
C LEU A 21 -9.83 -4.08 0.17
N PHE A 22 -10.44 -2.96 -0.21
CA PHE A 22 -10.89 -1.94 0.74
C PHE A 22 -12.08 -2.45 1.59
N VAL A 23 -12.18 -1.98 2.83
CA VAL A 23 -13.30 -2.30 3.74
C VAL A 23 -14.64 -1.86 3.14
N ASN A 24 -14.76 -0.61 2.67
CA ASN A 24 -15.97 -0.12 2.02
C ASN A 24 -15.69 1.13 1.16
N ALA A 25 -15.17 0.91 -0.04
CA ALA A 25 -14.85 1.99 -0.97
C ALA A 25 -16.07 2.85 -1.37
N ALA A 26 -17.26 2.25 -1.45
CA ALA A 26 -18.49 2.95 -1.83
C ALA A 26 -18.91 4.00 -0.80
N ASN A 27 -18.53 3.80 0.47
CA ASN A 27 -18.76 4.74 1.57
C ASN A 27 -17.48 5.48 2.00
N HIS A 28 -16.46 5.53 1.13
CA HIS A 28 -15.18 6.20 1.38
C HIS A 28 -14.34 5.62 2.54
N ASP A 29 -14.56 4.35 2.91
CA ASP A 29 -13.69 3.62 3.85
C ASP A 29 -12.62 2.85 3.07
N PHE A 30 -11.47 3.50 2.89
CA PHE A 30 -10.33 3.00 2.12
C PHE A 30 -9.28 2.27 2.98
N ARG A 31 -9.66 1.83 4.19
CA ARG A 31 -8.79 0.93 4.97
C ARG A 31 -8.66 -0.41 4.27
N LEU A 32 -7.49 -1.05 4.37
CA LEU A 32 -7.21 -2.35 3.76
C LEU A 32 -7.75 -3.50 4.61
N LEU A 33 -8.31 -4.52 3.95
CA LEU A 33 -8.63 -5.80 4.58
C LEU A 33 -7.36 -6.69 4.70
N PRO A 34 -7.34 -7.64 5.64
CA PRO A 34 -6.27 -8.63 5.72
C PRO A 34 -6.07 -9.39 4.39
N GLY A 35 -4.82 -9.55 3.96
CA GLY A 35 -4.45 -10.18 2.69
C GLY A 35 -4.58 -9.27 1.47
N SER A 36 -4.79 -7.96 1.67
CA SER A 36 -4.74 -6.98 0.60
C SER A 36 -3.38 -7.00 -0.10
N PRO A 37 -3.34 -6.99 -1.45
CA PRO A 37 -2.09 -6.86 -2.20
C PRO A 37 -1.45 -5.47 -2.08
N ALA A 38 -2.13 -4.53 -1.41
CA ALA A 38 -1.62 -3.20 -1.12
C ALA A 38 -0.83 -3.14 0.20
N ILE A 39 -0.92 -4.18 1.03
CA ILE A 39 -0.07 -4.31 2.22
C ILE A 39 1.37 -4.51 1.77
N ASP A 40 2.30 -3.77 2.37
CA ASP A 40 3.75 -3.80 2.10
C ASP A 40 4.16 -3.53 0.64
N ALA A 41 3.25 -2.96 -0.16
CA ALA A 41 3.47 -2.80 -1.60
C ALA A 41 4.09 -1.45 -2.01
N GLY A 42 4.29 -0.55 -1.05
CA GLY A 42 4.91 0.75 -1.24
C GLY A 42 6.44 0.71 -1.06
N SER A 43 7.03 1.87 -0.80
CA SER A 43 8.48 2.03 -0.68
C SER A 43 8.86 2.84 0.54
N ASN A 44 9.80 2.31 1.32
CA ASN A 44 10.35 2.97 2.52
C ASN A 44 11.29 4.15 2.24
N VAL A 45 11.58 4.45 0.96
CA VAL A 45 12.45 5.56 0.54
C VAL A 45 11.94 6.92 1.05
N PHE A 46 10.65 7.01 1.37
CA PHE A 46 10.02 8.23 1.87
C PHE A 46 9.65 8.18 3.37
N ASN A 47 10.10 7.17 4.12
CA ASN A 47 9.83 7.04 5.57
C ASN A 47 10.23 8.28 6.38
N SER A 48 11.29 8.99 5.94
CA SER A 48 11.75 10.22 6.59
C SER A 48 10.79 11.40 6.42
N ILE A 49 9.84 11.31 5.48
CA ILE A 49 8.87 12.37 5.15
C ILE A 49 7.53 12.09 5.82
N THR A 50 7.12 10.82 5.88
CA THR A 50 5.77 10.45 6.34
C THR A 50 5.63 10.44 7.86
N GLN A 51 6.71 10.27 8.65
CA GLN A 51 6.72 10.13 10.13
C GLN A 51 5.75 9.06 10.71
N ASN A 52 4.94 8.43 9.86
CA ASN A 52 4.09 7.29 10.10
C ASN A 52 4.97 6.07 9.89
N THR A 53 5.52 5.52 10.98
CA THR A 53 6.31 4.29 10.91
C THR A 53 5.45 3.20 10.29
N PRO A 54 5.86 2.58 9.17
CA PRO A 54 5.08 1.53 8.54
C PRO A 54 4.79 0.39 9.51
N LEU A 55 3.62 -0.22 9.39
CA LEU A 55 3.18 -1.33 10.23
C LEU A 55 3.28 -2.64 9.46
N ASP A 56 3.77 -3.68 10.12
CA ASP A 56 3.70 -5.06 9.62
C ASP A 56 2.23 -5.54 9.65
N GLY A 57 1.49 -5.18 8.61
CA GLY A 57 0.04 -5.36 8.53
C GLY A 57 -0.37 -6.82 8.37
N ASP A 58 0.48 -7.65 7.76
CA ASP A 58 0.24 -9.07 7.52
C ASP A 58 0.98 -10.02 8.49
N GLY A 59 1.97 -9.50 9.24
CA GLY A 59 2.72 -10.22 10.25
C GLY A 59 3.84 -11.08 9.70
N ASP A 60 4.34 -10.80 8.49
CA ASP A 60 5.39 -11.60 7.84
C ASP A 60 6.83 -11.21 8.25
N GLY A 61 6.98 -10.10 8.99
CA GLY A 61 8.25 -9.56 9.47
C GLY A 61 8.93 -8.58 8.51
N SER A 62 8.35 -8.34 7.34
CA SER A 62 8.69 -7.24 6.43
C SER A 62 7.88 -6.01 6.83
N VAL A 63 8.51 -4.83 6.75
CA VAL A 63 7.84 -3.57 7.12
C VAL A 63 8.11 -2.54 6.04
N LEU A 64 7.20 -2.47 5.07
CA LEU A 64 7.15 -1.49 4.00
C LEU A 64 5.90 -0.64 4.14
N ILE A 65 5.92 0.57 3.56
CA ILE A 65 4.72 1.42 3.51
C ILE A 65 3.64 0.71 2.69
N ASP A 66 2.40 0.78 3.14
CA ASP A 66 1.25 0.29 2.37
C ASP A 66 0.93 1.21 1.19
N ALA A 67 0.50 0.63 0.09
CA ALA A 67 0.06 1.40 -1.07
C ALA A 67 -1.33 2.00 -0.82
N GLY A 68 -1.39 3.22 -0.30
CA GLY A 68 -2.66 3.92 -0.07
C GLY A 68 -2.53 5.10 0.88
N ALA A 69 -3.67 5.62 1.34
CA ALA A 69 -3.72 6.71 2.32
C ALA A 69 -3.68 6.21 3.79
N TYR A 70 -3.90 4.91 4.00
CA TYR A 70 -4.01 4.28 5.31
C TYR A 70 -3.13 3.02 5.37
N GLU A 71 -2.35 2.91 6.44
CA GLU A 71 -1.64 1.67 6.81
C GLU A 71 -2.63 0.65 7.39
N ALA A 72 -2.44 -0.62 7.05
CA ALA A 72 -3.12 -1.74 7.65
C ALA A 72 -2.77 -1.83 9.12
N GLN A 73 -3.79 -1.98 9.96
CA GLN A 73 -3.57 -2.18 11.39
C GLN A 73 -3.11 -3.61 11.61
N GLY A 74 -1.91 -3.79 12.17
CA GLY A 74 -1.37 -5.10 12.52
C GLY A 74 -2.37 -5.94 13.31
N LYS A 75 -2.32 -7.26 13.10
CA LYS A 75 -3.21 -8.22 13.77
C LYS A 75 -3.14 -8.02 15.28
N ARG A 76 -4.20 -7.47 15.87
CA ARG A 76 -4.34 -7.39 17.33
C ARG A 76 -4.42 -8.83 17.86
N ILE A 77 -3.35 -9.27 18.51
CA ILE A 77 -3.33 -10.49 19.32
C ILE A 77 -4.27 -10.36 20.53
#